data_AF-A0A3C0ZN67-F1
#
_entry.id   AF-A0A3C0ZN67-F1
#
_cell.length_a   1.000
_cell.length_b   1.000
_cell.length_c   1.000
_cell.angle_alpha   90.00
_cell.angle_beta   90.00
_cell.angle_gamma   90.00
#
_symmetry.space_group_name_H-M   'P 1'
#
loop_
_entity.id
_entity.type
_entity.pdbx_description
1 polymer ?
#
loop_
_entity_poly.entity_id
_entity_poly.type
_entity_poly.pdbx_seq_one_letter_code
_entity_poly.pdbx_strand_id
1 'polypeptide(L)'
;MAYTATLLVCGVVWFLIAGFAGSSLPVFGEMWIQHLLCALTTSLCVGFLLKKSIACYAGWRWYVLPLLSLFLGTSLFGLLLPSSWLITQWITGNGGVDLEAFYTIPLFMVLFSLTLYLPIFYPAALLTNSALRMTLRLKEKNA
;
A
#
# COMPACT_ATOMS: atom_id res chain seq x y z
N MET A 1 -6.37 17.32 9.62
CA MET A 1 -4.98 17.23 9.14
C MET A 1 -4.21 16.08 9.77
N ALA A 2 -4.31 15.84 11.09
CA ALA A 2 -3.61 14.73 11.76
C ALA A 2 -3.80 13.34 11.11
N TYR A 3 -5.03 12.94 10.76
CA TYR A 3 -5.29 11.64 10.11
C TYR A 3 -4.55 11.47 8.78
N THR A 4 -4.58 12.49 7.93
CA THR A 4 -3.89 12.47 6.63
C THR A 4 -2.37 12.42 6.80
N ALA A 5 -1.83 13.15 7.79
CA ALA A 5 -0.41 13.08 8.11
C ALA A 5 0.00 11.67 8.58
N THR A 6 -0.79 11.03 9.44
CA THR A 6 -0.55 9.64 9.85
C THR A 6 -0.60 8.68 8.65
N LEU A 7 -1.56 8.85 7.73
CA LEU A 7 -1.64 8.05 6.51
C LEU A 7 -0.41 8.22 5.61
N LEU A 8 0.09 9.44 5.46
CA LEU A 8 1.29 9.70 4.66
C LEU A 8 2.52 9.06 5.32
N VAL A 9 2.70 9.22 6.64
CA VAL A 9 3.82 8.61 7.37
C VAL A 9 3.76 7.09 7.27
N CYS A 10 2.59 6.48 7.50
CA CYS A 10 2.43 5.04 7.33
C CYS A 10 2.71 4.63 5.87
N GLY A 11 2.22 5.39 4.89
CA GLY A 11 2.48 5.13 3.46
C GLY A 11 3.97 5.15 3.10
N VAL A 12 4.73 6.11 3.66
CA VAL A 12 6.19 6.19 3.48
C VAL A 12 6.89 5.01 4.15
N VAL A 13 6.47 4.60 5.34
CA VAL A 13 7.03 3.42 6.02
C VAL A 13 6.75 2.15 5.20
N TRP A 14 5.55 1.99 4.66
CA TRP A 14 5.20 0.88 3.76
C TRP A 14 6.00 0.91 2.46
N PHE A 15 6.24 2.09 1.90
CA PHE A 15 7.13 2.28 0.76
C PHE A 15 8.57 1.84 1.07
N LEU A 16 9.13 2.21 2.22
CA LEU A 16 10.49 1.81 2.61
C LEU A 16 10.60 0.29 2.76
N ILE A 17 9.58 -0.36 3.33
CA ILE A 17 9.54 -1.83 3.46
C ILE A 17 9.45 -2.49 2.07
N ALA A 18 8.56 -2.01 1.20
CA ALA A 18 8.42 -2.52 -0.15
C ALA A 18 9.66 -2.24 -1.01
N GLY A 19 10.28 -1.07 -0.84
CA GLY A 19 11.51 -0.66 -1.52
C GLY A 19 12.73 -1.45 -1.05
N PHE A 20 12.82 -1.81 0.24
CA PHE A 20 13.87 -2.69 0.75
C PHE A 20 13.67 -4.15 0.29
N ALA A 21 12.42 -4.63 0.23
CA ALA A 21 12.14 -5.92 -0.38
C ALA A 21 12.44 -5.92 -1.88
N GLY A 22 12.10 -4.83 -2.58
CA GLY A 22 12.28 -4.66 -4.02
C GLY A 22 13.69 -4.29 -4.47
N SER A 23 14.55 -3.73 -3.60
CA SER A 23 15.95 -3.42 -3.94
C SER A 23 16.82 -4.65 -4.17
N SER A 24 16.32 -5.84 -3.79
CA SER A 24 16.88 -7.13 -4.21
C SER A 24 16.62 -7.46 -5.69
N LEU A 25 15.74 -6.70 -6.37
CA LEU A 25 15.43 -6.80 -7.79
C LEU A 25 16.03 -5.58 -8.54
N PRO A 26 16.94 -5.78 -9.51
CA PRO A 26 17.71 -4.70 -10.15
C PRO A 26 16.89 -3.70 -10.98
N VAL A 27 15.64 -4.02 -11.31
CA VAL A 27 14.73 -3.16 -12.12
C VAL A 27 14.20 -1.95 -11.34
N PHE A 28 14.29 -1.95 -10.00
CA PHE A 28 13.67 -0.95 -9.14
C PHE A 28 14.49 0.34 -8.94
N GLY A 29 15.75 0.38 -9.39
CA GLY A 29 16.70 1.47 -9.10
C GLY A 29 16.34 2.83 -9.72
N GLU A 30 15.82 2.84 -10.95
CA GLU A 30 15.57 4.10 -11.70
C GLU A 30 14.17 4.70 -11.46
N MET A 31 13.23 3.92 -10.91
CA MET A 31 11.81 4.30 -10.80
C MET A 31 11.36 4.68 -9.38
N TRP A 32 12.29 4.98 -8.48
CA TRP A 32 11.98 5.16 -7.04
C TRP A 32 10.91 6.23 -6.75
N ILE A 33 10.88 7.33 -7.52
CA ILE A 33 9.88 8.41 -7.38
C ILE A 33 8.49 7.88 -7.76
N GLN A 34 8.38 7.07 -8.80
CA GLN A 34 7.11 6.50 -9.24
C GLN A 34 6.58 5.51 -8.20
N HIS A 35 7.47 4.73 -7.60
CA HIS A 35 7.12 3.81 -6.53
C HIS A 35 6.66 4.56 -5.28
N LEU A 36 7.35 5.64 -4.89
CA LEU A 36 6.94 6.50 -3.79
C LEU A 36 5.56 7.10 -4.04
N LEU A 37 5.33 7.65 -5.24
CA LEU A 37 4.04 8.20 -5.63
C LEU A 37 2.94 7.13 -5.59
N CYS A 38 3.20 5.94 -6.14
CA CYS A 38 2.24 4.82 -6.11
C CYS A 38 1.94 4.35 -4.68
N ALA A 39 2.94 4.32 -3.80
CA ALA A 39 2.74 3.94 -2.39
C ALA A 39 1.93 5.01 -1.63
N LEU A 40 2.21 6.29 -1.88
CA LEU A 40 1.46 7.40 -1.28
C LEU A 40 0.01 7.42 -1.76
N THR A 41 -0.23 7.29 -3.07
CA THR A 41 -1.59 7.25 -3.62
C THR A 41 -2.35 6.03 -3.10
N THR A 42 -1.71 4.86 -3.06
CA THR A 42 -2.30 3.64 -2.49
C THR A 42 -2.67 3.82 -1.02
N SER A 43 -1.74 4.32 -0.20
CA SER A 43 -1.96 4.56 1.23
C SER A 43 -3.14 5.51 1.47
N LEU A 44 -3.21 6.60 0.69
CA LEU A 44 -4.33 7.53 0.76
C LEU A 44 -5.65 6.87 0.33
N CYS A 45 -5.68 6.17 -0.80
CA CYS A 45 -6.89 5.49 -1.30
C CYS A 45 -7.41 4.46 -0.30
N VAL A 46 -6.56 3.53 0.15
CA VAL A 46 -6.94 2.50 1.13
C VAL A 46 -7.34 3.13 2.47
N GLY A 47 -6.59 4.13 2.92
CA GLY A 47 -6.84 4.86 4.16
C GLY A 47 -8.16 5.62 4.17
N PHE A 48 -8.57 6.20 3.05
CA PHE A 48 -9.88 6.85 2.92
C PHE A 48 -11.02 5.84 2.77
N LEU A 49 -10.85 4.80 1.96
CA LEU A 49 -11.83 3.73 1.76
C LEU A 49 -12.17 3.02 3.07
N LEU A 50 -11.15 2.71 3.87
CA LEU A 50 -11.32 1.98 5.13
C LEU A 50 -11.55 2.89 6.33
N LYS A 51 -11.57 4.22 6.17
CA LYS A 51 -11.70 5.18 7.27
C LYS A 51 -12.90 4.88 8.19
N LYS A 52 -14.08 4.62 7.61
CA LYS A 52 -15.30 4.29 8.36
C LYS A 52 -15.13 2.95 9.09
N SER A 53 -14.56 1.95 8.43
CA SER A 53 -14.30 0.64 9.01
C SER A 53 -13.31 0.71 10.17
N ILE A 54 -12.23 1.50 10.05
CA ILE A 54 -11.23 1.74 11.11
C ILE A 54 -11.87 2.39 12.34
N ALA A 55 -12.79 3.33 12.16
CA ALA A 55 -13.49 3.98 13.27
C ALA A 55 -14.45 3.01 13.98
N CYS A 56 -15.30 2.33 13.21
CA CYS A 56 -16.48 1.63 13.73
C CYS A 56 -16.24 0.16 14.08
N TYR A 57 -15.28 -0.53 13.45
CA TYR A 57 -15.15 -1.99 13.64
C TYR A 57 -14.59 -2.33 15.03
N ALA A 58 -15.13 -3.38 15.63
CA ALA A 58 -14.73 -3.89 16.95
C ALA A 58 -14.87 -5.42 16.99
N GLY A 59 -14.24 -6.06 17.99
CA GLY A 59 -14.25 -7.51 18.15
C GLY A 59 -13.56 -8.23 16.99
N TRP A 60 -14.13 -9.34 16.52
CA TRP A 60 -13.57 -10.16 15.44
C TRP A 60 -13.35 -9.37 14.13
N ARG A 61 -14.24 -8.41 13.81
CA ARG A 61 -14.14 -7.57 12.61
C ARG A 61 -12.88 -6.70 12.59
N TRP A 62 -12.33 -6.37 13.76
CA TRP A 62 -11.08 -5.62 13.88
C TRP A 62 -9.87 -6.42 13.40
N TYR A 63 -9.84 -7.73 13.66
CA TYR A 63 -8.74 -8.61 13.25
C TYR A 63 -8.80 -8.97 11.76
N VAL A 64 -9.98 -8.90 11.14
CA VAL A 64 -10.13 -9.09 9.68
C VAL A 64 -9.72 -7.83 8.90
N LEU A 65 -9.82 -6.64 9.51
CA LEU A 65 -9.53 -5.37 8.86
C LEU A 65 -8.08 -5.24 8.33
N PRO A 66 -7.03 -5.66 9.05
CA PRO A 66 -5.66 -5.72 8.53
C PRO A 66 -5.53 -6.53 7.24
N LEU A 67 -6.21 -7.68 7.14
CA LEU A 67 -6.19 -8.52 5.94
C LEU A 67 -6.83 -7.78 4.76
N LEU A 68 -7.97 -7.11 4.99
CA LEU A 68 -8.62 -6.28 3.98
C LEU A 68 -7.73 -5.11 3.54
N SER A 69 -7.06 -4.43 4.47
CA SER A 69 -6.13 -3.35 4.13
C SER A 69 -4.91 -3.84 3.35
N LEU A 70 -4.38 -5.02 3.69
CA LEU A 70 -3.27 -5.63 2.96
C LEU A 70 -3.69 -6.05 1.57
N PHE A 71 -4.84 -6.71 1.43
CA PHE A 71 -5.36 -7.13 0.13
C PHE A 71 -5.59 -5.93 -0.80
N LEU A 72 -6.28 -4.89 -0.31
CA LEU A 72 -6.54 -3.68 -1.07
C LEU A 72 -5.26 -2.92 -1.39
N GLY A 73 -4.35 -2.79 -0.42
CA GLY A 73 -3.08 -2.09 -0.59
C GLY A 73 -2.17 -2.78 -1.61
N THR A 74 -1.99 -4.09 -1.49
CA THR A 74 -1.13 -4.86 -2.41
C THR A 74 -1.72 -4.95 -3.80
N SER A 75 -3.05 -5.08 -3.93
CA SER A 75 -3.71 -5.08 -5.25
C SER A 75 -3.63 -3.72 -5.94
N LEU A 76 -3.93 -2.63 -5.22
CA LEU A 76 -3.85 -1.29 -5.78
C LEU A 76 -2.40 -0.93 -6.14
N PHE A 77 -1.45 -1.16 -5.23
CA PHE A 77 -0.05 -0.89 -5.48
C PHE A 77 0.48 -1.72 -6.64
N GLY A 78 0.17 -3.02 -6.66
CA GLY A 78 0.57 -3.94 -7.71
C GLY A 78 -0.03 -3.63 -9.08
N LEU A 79 -1.15 -2.91 -9.16
CA LEU A 79 -1.73 -2.41 -10.41
C LEU A 79 -1.17 -1.03 -10.81
N LEU A 80 -1.02 -0.14 -9.83
CA LEU A 80 -0.49 1.22 -10.03
C LEU A 80 0.95 1.17 -10.54
N LEU A 81 1.75 0.24 -10.03
CA LEU A 81 3.15 0.10 -10.41
C LEU A 81 3.35 -0.18 -11.91
N PRO A 82 2.83 -1.29 -12.49
CA PRO A 82 2.97 -1.57 -13.91
C PRO A 82 2.22 -0.55 -14.78
N SER A 83 1.11 0.02 -14.29
CA SER A 83 0.42 1.12 -15.00
C SER A 83 1.31 2.37 -15.13
N SER A 84 2.00 2.75 -14.05
CA SER A 84 2.92 3.88 -14.06
C SER A 84 4.12 3.64 -14.97
N TRP A 85 4.63 2.40 -15.01
CA TRP A 85 5.70 2.01 -15.92
C TRP A 85 5.24 2.07 -17.39
N LEU A 86 4.05 1.57 -17.70
CA LEU A 86 3.46 1.60 -19.04
C LEU A 86 3.27 3.04 -19.53
N ILE A 87 2.76 3.93 -18.68
CA ILE A 87 2.64 5.36 -19.00
C ILE A 87 4.02 5.98 -19.27
N THR A 88 5.02 5.61 -18.47
CA THR A 88 6.38 6.15 -18.62
C THR A 88 7.00 5.73 -19.95
N GLN A 89 6.90 4.46 -20.31
CA GLN A 89 7.40 3.93 -21.60
C GLN A 89 6.67 4.56 -22.78
N TRP A 90 5.36 4.79 -22.66
CA TRP A 90 4.57 5.48 -23.68
C TRP A 90 5.04 6.92 -23.91
N ILE A 91 5.39 7.64 -22.83
CA ILE A 91 5.89 9.02 -22.91
C ILE A 91 7.32 9.08 -23.46
N THR A 92 8.19 8.15 -23.09
CA THR A 92 9.60 8.15 -23.53
C THR A 92 9.82 7.54 -24.92
N GLY A 93 8.78 6.97 -25.54
CA GLY A 93 8.85 6.41 -26.90
C GLY A 93 9.62 5.10 -27.02
N ASN A 94 9.99 4.48 -25.89
CA ASN A 94 10.58 3.14 -25.86
C ASN A 94 9.44 2.10 -25.89
N GLY A 95 9.48 1.21 -26.88
CA GLY A 95 8.37 0.31 -27.20
C GLY A 95 8.01 -0.67 -26.08
N GLY A 96 6.69 -0.87 -25.92
CA GLY A 96 6.01 -2.04 -25.34
C GLY A 96 6.48 -2.55 -23.98
N VAL A 97 5.73 -2.23 -22.91
CA VAL A 97 5.77 -3.04 -21.69
C VAL A 97 5.20 -4.42 -22.02
N ASP A 98 5.94 -5.46 -21.68
CA ASP A 98 5.51 -6.84 -21.85
C ASP A 98 4.18 -7.03 -21.09
N LEU A 99 3.10 -7.30 -21.83
CA LEU A 99 1.74 -7.38 -21.27
C LEU A 99 1.65 -8.46 -20.18
N GLU A 100 2.51 -9.46 -20.26
CA GLU A 100 2.65 -10.51 -19.26
C GLU A 100 3.18 -9.98 -17.92
N ALA A 101 4.07 -8.98 -17.92
CA ALA A 101 4.56 -8.31 -16.71
C ALA A 101 3.44 -7.53 -16.00
N PHE A 102 2.48 -6.98 -16.76
CA PHE A 102 1.36 -6.21 -16.22
C PHE A 102 0.44 -7.05 -15.33
N TYR A 103 0.26 -8.33 -15.65
CA TYR A 103 -0.58 -9.25 -14.87
C TYR A 103 0.20 -10.02 -13.82
N THR A 104 1.44 -10.42 -14.12
CA THR A 104 2.25 -11.24 -13.22
C THR A 104 2.73 -10.48 -11.99
N ILE A 105 3.12 -9.21 -12.12
CA ILE A 105 3.60 -8.39 -10.98
C ILE A 105 2.53 -8.22 -9.88
N PRO A 106 1.30 -7.74 -10.18
CA PRO A 106 0.26 -7.64 -9.16
C PRO A 106 -0.11 -8.99 -8.56
N LEU A 107 -0.20 -10.05 -9.38
CA LEU A 107 -0.53 -11.38 -8.90
C LEU A 107 0.55 -11.91 -7.94
N PHE A 108 1.82 -11.73 -8.29
CA PHE A 108 2.96 -12.11 -7.49
C PHE A 108 3.01 -11.32 -6.17
N MET A 109 2.80 -10.01 -6.22
CA MET A 109 2.73 -9.17 -5.01
C MET A 109 1.61 -9.64 -4.07
N VAL A 110 0.40 -9.84 -4.58
CA VAL A 110 -0.73 -10.28 -3.77
C VAL A 110 -0.48 -11.68 -3.18
N LEU A 111 0.01 -12.64 -3.98
CA LEU A 111 0.32 -13.99 -3.52
C LEU A 111 1.40 -13.99 -2.44
N PHE A 112 2.54 -13.34 -2.68
CA PHE A 112 3.64 -13.31 -1.70
C PHE A 112 3.25 -12.59 -0.41
N SER A 113 2.50 -11.48 -0.51
CA SER A 113 2.04 -10.75 0.67
C SER A 113 1.03 -11.53 1.51
N LEU A 114 0.17 -12.33 0.88
CA LEU A 114 -0.87 -13.11 1.59
C LEU A 114 -0.42 -14.50 2.05
N THR A 115 0.67 -15.01 1.49
CA THR A 115 1.19 -16.35 1.83
C THR A 115 2.45 -16.25 2.67
N LEU A 116 3.59 -15.91 2.06
CA LEU A 116 4.91 -15.97 2.66
C LEU A 116 5.16 -14.85 3.68
N TYR A 117 4.72 -13.63 3.36
CA TYR A 117 4.98 -12.46 4.19
C TYR A 117 3.81 -12.08 5.11
N LEU A 118 2.73 -12.87 5.12
CA LEU A 118 1.58 -12.63 5.98
C LEU A 118 1.97 -12.47 7.47
N PRO A 119 2.88 -13.29 8.05
CA PRO A 119 3.27 -13.16 9.45
C PRO A 119 3.95 -11.83 9.78
N ILE A 120 4.58 -11.18 8.79
CA ILE A 120 5.30 -9.92 8.94
C ILE A 120 4.38 -8.74 8.61
N PHE A 121 3.63 -8.83 7.52
CA PHE A 121 2.76 -7.76 7.05
C PHE A 121 1.47 -7.62 7.86
N TYR A 122 0.93 -8.71 8.39
CA TYR A 122 -0.26 -8.66 9.25
C TYR A 122 -0.07 -7.80 10.51
N PRO A 123 0.97 -8.01 11.35
CA PRO A 123 1.18 -7.14 12.52
C PRO A 123 1.49 -5.70 12.11
N ALA A 124 2.23 -5.47 11.02
CA ALA A 124 2.47 -4.12 10.52
C ALA A 124 1.17 -3.41 10.10
N ALA A 125 0.25 -4.12 9.45
CA ALA A 125 -1.07 -3.60 9.05
C ALA A 125 -1.97 -3.37 10.28
N LEU A 126 -1.90 -4.25 11.28
CA LEU A 126 -2.60 -4.06 12.54
C LEU A 126 -2.10 -2.82 13.30
N LEU A 127 -0.78 -2.61 13.35
CA LEU A 127 -0.17 -1.42 13.95
C LEU A 127 -0.59 -0.15 13.21
N THR A 128 -0.57 -0.19 11.87
CA THR A 128 -1.03 0.93 11.02
C THR A 128 -2.48 1.29 11.31
N ASN A 129 -3.38 0.30 11.30
CA ASN A 129 -4.81 0.52 11.61
C ASN A 129 -5.02 1.02 13.03
N SER A 130 -4.23 0.52 14.00
CA SER A 130 -4.29 0.95 15.40
C SER A 130 -3.85 2.41 15.57
N ALA A 131 -2.74 2.80 14.94
CA ALA A 131 -2.25 4.18 14.94
C ALA A 131 -3.30 5.13 14.32
N LEU A 132 -3.88 4.75 13.17
CA LEU A 132 -4.92 5.53 12.51
C LEU A 132 -6.18 5.70 13.39
N ARG A 133 -6.62 4.62 14.05
CA ARG A 133 -7.75 4.66 14.96
C ARG A 133 -7.48 5.54 16.19
N MET A 134 -6.27 5.49 16.74
CA MET A 134 -5.86 6.35 17.84
C MET A 134 -5.92 7.82 17.43
N THR A 135 -5.42 8.17 16.24
CA THR A 135 -5.50 9.53 15.70
C THR A 135 -6.94 10.01 15.53
N LEU A 136 -7.85 9.14 15.05
CA LEU A 136 -9.27 9.48 14.93
C LEU A 136 -9.92 9.74 16.29
N ARG A 137 -9.67 8.89 17.29
CA ARG A 137 -10.19 9.06 18.65
C ARG A 137 -9.64 10.29 19.35
N LEU A 138 -8.36 10.61 19.17
CA LEU A 138 -7.76 11.83 19.70
C LEU A 138 -8.39 13.08 19.09
N LYS A 139 -8.72 13.04 17.80
CA LYS A 139 -9.43 14.13 17.14
C LYS A 139 -10.85 14.32 17.71
N GLU A 140 -11.58 13.24 17.96
CA GLU A 140 -12.93 13.29 18.54
C GLU A 140 -12.93 13.82 19.98
N LYS A 141 -11.88 13.55 20.78
CA LYS A 141 -11.76 14.08 22.15
C LYS A 141 -11.43 15.58 22.21
N ASN A 142 -10.83 16.12 21.16
CA ASN A 142 -10.37 17.51 21.09
C ASN A 142 -11.32 18.41 20.25
N ALA A 143 -12.46 17.89 19.82
CA ALA A 143 -13.48 18.57 19.02
C ALA A 143 -14.74 18.80 19.85
#